data_AF-A0A356KT64-F1
#
_entry.id   AF-A0A356KT64-F1
#
_cell.length_a   1.000
_cell.length_b   1.000
_cell.length_c   1.000
_cell.angle_alpha   90.00
_cell.angle_beta   90.00
_cell.angle_gamma   90.00
#
_symmetry.space_group_name_H-M   'P 1'
#
loop_
_entity.id
_entity.type
_entity.pdbx_description
1 polymer ?
#
loop_
_entity_poly.entity_id
_entity_poly.type
_entity_poly.pdbx_seq_one_letter_code
_entity_poly.pdbx_strand_id
1 'polypeptide(L)' 'MKNGGVCPKCSGTDIYHSPCVMDRGEGNAAMCLAVRRSDPIEARDVGRFEVYVCRKCGFSELYVDNPGEL' A
#
# COMPACT_ATOMS: atom_id res chain seq x y z
N MET A 1 -11.47 -0.26 -3.13
CA MET A 1 -11.70 0.31 -1.78
C MET A 1 -11.24 1.75 -1.67
N LYS A 2 -10.04 2.13 -2.14
CA LYS A 2 -9.48 3.50 -2.04
C LYS A 2 -10.43 4.64 -2.45
N ASN A 3 -11.04 4.55 -3.64
CA ASN A 3 -11.84 5.66 -4.21
C ASN A 3 -13.35 5.61 -3.92
N GLY A 4 -13.81 4.69 -3.06
CA GLY A 4 -15.25 4.53 -2.81
C GLY A 4 -15.63 3.88 -1.50
N GLY A 5 -14.66 3.44 -0.68
CA GLY A 5 -14.94 2.80 0.61
C GLY A 5 -15.68 1.46 0.52
N VAL A 6 -15.85 0.88 -0.68
CA VAL A 6 -16.55 -0.40 -0.89
C VAL A 6 -15.56 -1.48 -1.33
N CYS A 7 -15.71 -2.67 -0.75
CA CYS A 7 -15.00 -3.88 -1.15
C CYS A 7 -15.58 -4.45 -2.45
N PRO A 8 -14.77 -4.61 -3.52
CA PRO A 8 -15.26 -5.11 -4.81
C PRO A 8 -15.61 -6.60 -4.81
N LYS A 9 -15.23 -7.35 -3.76
CA LYS A 9 -15.50 -8.80 -3.65
C LYS A 9 -16.79 -9.15 -2.94
N CYS A 10 -17.21 -8.36 -1.95
CA CYS A 10 -18.38 -8.69 -1.11
C CYS A 10 -19.32 -7.52 -0.87
N SER A 11 -19.06 -6.37 -1.50
CA SER A 11 -19.81 -5.11 -1.33
C SER A 11 -19.84 -4.57 0.10
N GLY A 12 -18.98 -5.08 1.00
CA GLY A 12 -18.86 -4.57 2.36
C GLY A 12 -18.20 -3.19 2.42
N THR A 13 -18.58 -2.40 3.41
CA THR A 13 -18.08 -1.02 3.63
C THR A 13 -17.17 -0.89 4.85
N ASP A 14 -17.00 -1.97 5.63
CA ASP A 14 -16.05 -2.00 6.75
C ASP A 14 -14.63 -2.26 6.22
N ILE A 15 -13.91 -1.17 5.99
CA ILE A 15 -12.57 -1.15 5.39
C ILE A 15 -11.55 -0.65 6.40
N TYR A 16 -10.54 -1.46 6.66
CA TYR A 16 -9.32 -1.03 7.33
C TYR A 16 -8.36 -0.42 6.32
N HIS A 17 -7.83 0.77 6.62
CA HIS A 17 -6.79 1.42 5.83
C HIS A 17 -5.54 1.58 6.68
N SER A 18 -4.39 1.21 6.12
CA SER A 18 -3.09 1.61 6.65
C SER A 18 -2.34 2.40 5.57
N PRO A 19 -1.99 3.68 5.82
CA PRO A 19 -1.22 4.50 4.89
C PRO A 19 0.24 4.03 4.77
N CYS A 20 0.66 3.08 5.61
CA CYS A 20 1.98 2.51 5.63
C CYS A 20 1.88 1.00 5.88
N VAL A 21 2.30 0.20 4.91
CA VAL A 21 2.47 -1.24 5.10
C VAL A 21 3.79 -1.45 5.84
N MET A 22 3.73 -1.90 7.09
CA MET A 22 4.94 -2.12 7.88
C MET A 22 5.66 -3.39 7.40
N ASP A 23 6.91 -3.23 6.97
CA ASP A 23 7.86 -4.31 6.75
C ASP A 23 8.96 -4.25 7.83
N ARG A 24 9.52 -5.40 8.19
CA ARG A 24 10.54 -5.50 9.24
C ARG A 24 11.97 -5.62 8.71
N GLY A 25 12.14 -5.76 7.40
CA GLY A 25 13.43 -5.66 6.71
C GLY A 25 14.59 -6.42 7.35
N GLU A 26 15.80 -5.96 7.06
CA GLU A 26 17.02 -6.41 7.73
C GLU A 26 17.12 -5.76 9.12
N GLY A 27 17.50 -6.53 10.14
CA GLY A 27 17.61 -6.03 11.52
C GLY A 27 16.28 -5.92 12.28
N ASN A 28 15.17 -6.40 11.70
CA ASN A 28 13.85 -6.47 12.35
C ASN A 28 13.26 -5.10 12.76
N ALA A 29 13.73 -4.02 12.14
CA ALA A 29 13.22 -2.68 12.36
C ALA A 29 11.97 -2.45 11.51
N ALA A 30 10.86 -2.06 12.15
CA ALA A 30 9.61 -1.83 11.45
C ALA A 30 9.65 -0.50 10.67
N MET A 31 9.53 -0.56 9.34
CA MET A 31 9.54 0.57 8.43
C MET A 31 8.46 0.43 7.35
N CYS A 32 8.07 1.53 6.70
CA CYS A 32 7.11 1.44 5.60
C CYS A 32 7.75 0.74 4.40
N LEU A 33 7.04 -0.26 3.87
CA LEU A 33 7.40 -0.93 2.64
C LEU A 33 7.38 0.10 1.50
N ALA A 34 8.51 0.20 0.81
CA ALA A 34 8.71 1.13 -0.29
C ALA A 34 8.89 0.38 -1.60
N VAL A 35 8.51 1.02 -2.70
CA VAL A 35 8.85 0.63 -4.06
C VAL A 35 9.73 1.71 -4.67
N ARG A 36 10.74 1.27 -5.43
CA ARG A 36 11.68 2.15 -6.11
C ARG A 36 11.73 1.77 -7.58
N ARG A 37 11.77 2.77 -8.47
CA ARG A 37 12.06 2.53 -9.90
C ARG A 37 13.52 2.11 -10.07
N SER A 38 13.76 1.01 -10.78
CA SER A 38 15.09 0.41 -10.93
C SER A 38 16.03 1.21 -11.83
N ASP A 39 15.50 2.03 -12.75
CA ASP A 39 16.26 2.72 -13.79
C ASP A 39 15.72 4.14 -14.11
N PRO A 40 16.59 5.08 -14.54
CA PRO A 40 18.05 5.06 -14.40
C PRO A 40 18.47 5.18 -12.92
N ILE A 41 19.71 4.78 -12.58
CA ILE A 41 20.29 4.79 -11.22
C ILE A 41 20.09 6.11 -10.45
N GLU A 42 19.98 7.23 -11.17
CA GLU A 42 19.78 8.59 -10.64
C GLU A 42 18.34 8.89 -10.22
N ALA A 43 17.38 8.04 -10.61
CA ALA A 43 16.00 8.11 -10.18
C ALA A 43 15.93 7.87 -8.65
N ARG A 44 15.56 8.93 -7.93
CA ARG A 44 15.30 8.90 -6.48
C ARG A 44 13.81 8.70 -6.17
N ASP A 45 13.08 8.26 -7.17
CA ASP A 45 11.64 8.13 -7.15
C ASP A 45 11.29 6.91 -6.27
N VAL A 46 10.88 7.20 -5.02
CA VAL A 46 10.55 6.22 -3.99
C VAL A 46 9.09 6.42 -3.60
N GLY A 47 8.26 5.44 -3.91
CA GLY A 47 6.87 5.39 -3.47
C GLY A 47 6.71 4.52 -2.23
N ARG A 48 5.70 4.80 -1.41
CA ARG A 48 5.35 3.98 -0.23
C ARG A 48 4.10 3.17 -0.50
N PHE A 49 4.06 1.92 -0.03
CA PHE A 49 2.84 1.15 -0.10
C PHE A 49 1.86 1.52 1.02
N GLU A 50 0.61 1.68 0.62
CA GLU A 50 -0.55 1.67 1.50
C GLU A 50 -1.41 0.43 1.22
N VAL A 51 -2.23 0.04 2.19
CA VAL A 51 -3.12 -1.12 2.06
C VAL A 51 -4.54 -0.79 2.52
N TYR A 52 -5.51 -1.29 1.77
CA TYR A 52 -6.92 -1.31 2.14
C TYR A 52 -7.35 -2.76 2.29
N VAL A 53 -7.95 -3.11 3.43
CA VAL A 53 -8.38 -4.47 3.77
C VAL A 53 -9.85 -4.46 4.12
N CYS A 54 -10.66 -5.24 3.41
CA CYS A 54 -12.04 -5.46 3.80
C CYS A 54 -12.11 -6.34 5.05
N ARG A 55 -12.63 -5.81 6.15
CA ARG A 55 -12.73 -6.55 7.42
C ARG A 55 -13.74 -7.69 7.39
N LYS A 56 -14.66 -7.70 6.41
CA LYS A 56 -15.67 -8.75 6.24
C LYS A 56 -15.14 -10.00 5.53
N CYS A 57 -14.42 -9.83 4.42
CA CYS A 57 -13.98 -10.97 3.58
C CYS A 57 -12.46 -11.10 3.43
N GLY A 58 -11.67 -10.19 4.01
CA GLY A 58 -10.20 -10.22 3.95
C GLY A 58 -9.60 -9.77 2.62
N PHE A 59 -10.41 -9.45 1.61
CA PHE A 59 -9.90 -8.93 0.33
C PHE A 59 -9.08 -7.67 0.56
N SER A 60 -7.87 -7.65 0.00
CA SER A 60 -6.88 -6.61 0.23
C SER A 60 -6.40 -6.02 -1.10
N GLU A 61 -6.27 -4.70 -1.15
CA GLU A 61 -5.68 -3.95 -2.26
C GLU A 61 -4.44 -3.22 -1.74
N LEU A 62 -3.32 -3.34 -2.45
CA LEU A 62 -2.12 -2.54 -2.21
C LEU A 62 -2.00 -1.45 -3.28
N TYR A 63 -1.68 -0.24 -2.85
CA TYR A 63 -1.43 0.90 -3.74
C TYR A 63 -0.10 1.54 -3.38
N VAL A 64 0.50 2.23 -4.34
CA VAL A 64 1.57 3.18 -4.07
C VAL A 64 0.93 4.52 -3.77
N ASP A 65 1.35 5.15 -2.68
CA ASP A 65 1.07 6.56 -2.41
C ASP A 65 1.79 7.44 -3.44
N ASN A 66 1.09 8.46 -3.95
CA ASN A 66 1.55 9.39 -5.00
C ASN A 66 2.33 8.73 -6.16
N PRO A 67 1.69 7.84 -6.94
CA PRO A 67 2.37 7.11 -8.01
C PRO A 67 2.88 8.01 -9.16
N GLY A 68 2.49 9.28 -9.21
CA GLY A 68 3.04 10.26 -10.15
C GLY A 68 4.44 10.77 -9.78
N GLU A 69 4.91 10.47 -8.56
CA GLU A 69 6.25 10.77 -8.06
C GLU A 69 7.20 9.54 -8.18
N LEU A 70 6.76 8.47 -8.87
CA LEU A 70 7.52 7.25 -9.19
C LEU A 70 8.16 7.27 -10.60
#